data_AF-J3ESL2-F1
#
_entry.id   AF-J3ESL2-F1
#
_cell.length_a   1.000
_cell.length_b   1.000
_cell.length_c   1.000
_cell.angle_alpha   90.00
_cell.angle_beta   90.00
_cell.angle_gamma   90.00
#
_symmetry.space_group_name_H-M   'P 1'
#
loop_
_entity.id
_entity.type
_entity.pdbx_description
1 polymer ?
#
loop_
_entity_poly.entity_id
_entity_poly.type
_entity_poly.pdbx_seq_one_letter_code
_entity_poly.pdbx_strand_id
1 'polypeptide(L)' 'MTPSQQTALELITQGCDKDGTITHDAAVDLLTDGGFEQPESEDLLEQLLLKGYVYESTTGLRLTP' A
#
# COMPACT_ATOMS: atom_id res chain seq x y z
N MET A 1 3.68 13.25 4.76
CA MET A 1 3.26 12.40 3.64
C MET A 1 3.27 13.24 2.37
N THR A 2 3.85 12.74 1.28
CA THR A 2 3.83 13.39 -0.04
C THR A 2 2.47 13.14 -0.72
N PRO A 3 2.10 13.90 -1.78
CA PRO A 3 0.87 13.64 -2.53
C PRO A 3 0.79 12.20 -3.05
N SER A 4 1.88 11.68 -3.65
CA SER A 4 1.92 10.30 -4.14
C SER A 4 1.77 9.26 -3.01
N GLN A 5 2.38 9.49 -1.85
CA GLN A 5 2.19 8.61 -0.68
C GLN A 5 0.75 8.62 -0.18
N GLN A 6 0.09 9.79 -0.19
CA GLN A 6 -1.31 9.88 0.20
C GLN A 6 -2.19 9.10 -0.77
N THR A 7 -2.04 9.33 -2.08
CA THR A 7 -2.78 8.60 -3.11
C THR A 7 -2.53 7.09 -3.02
N ALA A 8 -1.29 6.67 -2.83
CA ALA A 8 -0.94 5.27 -2.64
C ALA A 8 -1.64 4.66 -1.42
N LEU A 9 -1.62 5.35 -0.28
CA LEU A 9 -2.29 4.89 0.93
C LEU A 9 -3.81 4.82 0.76
N GLU A 10 -4.42 5.78 0.07
CA GLU A 10 -5.85 5.77 -0.24
C GLU A 10 -6.23 4.58 -1.13
N LEU A 11 -5.46 4.30 -2.18
CA LEU A 11 -5.68 3.14 -3.06
C LEU A 11 -5.55 1.81 -2.31
N ILE A 12 -4.50 1.65 -1.49
CA ILE A 12 -4.31 0.47 -0.65
C ILE A 12 -5.47 0.33 0.34
N THR A 13 -5.94 1.44 0.93
CA THR A 13 -7.08 1.43 1.86
C THR A 13 -8.37 0.96 1.20
N GLN A 14 -8.60 1.35 -0.06
CA GLN A 14 -9.77 0.93 -0.83
C GLN A 14 -9.70 -0.53 -1.27
N GLY A 15 -8.50 -1.05 -1.49
CA GLY A 15 -8.28 -2.44 -1.92
C GLY A 15 -8.10 -3.45 -0.78
N CYS A 16 -8.01 -2.99 0.47
CA CYS A 16 -8.00 -3.87 1.62
C CYS A 16 -9.29 -4.70 1.71
N ASP A 17 -9.15 -5.94 2.17
CA ASP A 17 -10.28 -6.79 2.49
C ASP A 17 -11.02 -6.32 3.77
N LYS A 18 -12.11 -7.01 4.11
CA LYS A 18 -12.97 -6.66 5.27
C LYS A 18 -12.22 -6.64 6.61
N ASP A 19 -11.08 -7.32 6.68
CA ASP A 19 -10.23 -7.41 7.86
C ASP A 19 -9.09 -6.37 7.83
N GLY A 20 -9.11 -5.45 6.85
CA GLY A 20 -8.11 -4.40 6.68
C GLY A 20 -6.75 -4.93 6.24
N THR A 21 -6.73 -6.07 5.54
CA THR A 21 -5.51 -6.75 5.11
C THR A 21 -5.40 -6.70 3.58
N ILE A 22 -4.17 -6.75 3.08
CA ILE A 22 -3.87 -6.88 1.66
C ILE A 22 -2.50 -7.56 1.48
N THR A 23 -2.30 -8.37 0.45
CA THR A 23 -0.96 -8.91 0.17
C THR A 23 -0.07 -7.85 -0.46
N HIS A 24 1.26 -7.97 -0.29
CA HIS A 24 2.22 -7.07 -0.94
C HIS A 24 2.03 -6.99 -2.46
N ASP A 25 1.88 -8.15 -3.12
CA ASP A 25 1.63 -8.27 -4.56
C ASP A 25 0.37 -7.49 -4.98
N ALA A 26 -0.77 -7.76 -4.34
CA ALA A 26 -2.00 -7.01 -4.59
C ALA A 26 -1.88 -5.49 -4.29
N ALA A 27 -1.07 -5.08 -3.31
CA ALA A 27 -0.83 -3.67 -3.05
C ALA A 27 -0.05 -3.02 -4.19
N VAL A 28 0.99 -3.67 -4.71
CA VAL A 28 1.76 -3.19 -5.87
C VAL A 28 0.89 -3.17 -7.13
N ASP A 29 0.06 -4.19 -7.34
CA ASP A 29 -0.89 -4.24 -8.46
C ASP A 29 -1.89 -3.08 -8.40
N LEU A 30 -2.44 -2.76 -7.22
CA LEU A 30 -3.37 -1.63 -7.05
C LEU A 30 -2.71 -0.29 -7.34
N LEU A 31 -1.46 -0.10 -6.92
CA LEU A 31 -0.72 1.12 -7.22
C LEU A 31 -0.44 1.23 -8.72
N THR A 32 -0.09 0.12 -9.36
CA THR A 32 0.14 0.06 -10.80
C THR A 32 -1.13 0.35 -11.59
N ASP A 33 -2.27 -0.22 -11.19
CA ASP A 33 -3.59 0.07 -11.77
C ASP A 33 -4.03 1.54 -11.52
N GLY A 34 -3.63 2.09 -10.37
CA GLY A 34 -3.80 3.50 -10.00
C GLY A 34 -2.94 4.49 -10.82
N GLY A 35 -2.08 4.00 -11.70
CA GLY A 35 -1.30 4.80 -12.64
C GLY A 35 0.16 5.04 -12.26
N PHE A 36 0.66 4.38 -11.20
CA PHE A 36 2.09 4.38 -10.86
C PHE A 36 2.84 3.34 -11.70
N GLU A 37 4.12 3.58 -11.99
CA GLU A 37 4.95 2.53 -12.57
C GLU A 37 5.23 1.45 -11.52
N GLN A 38 5.45 0.19 -11.93
CA GLN A 38 5.78 -0.89 -10.99
C GLN A 38 6.97 -0.55 -10.05
N PRO A 39 8.13 -0.08 -10.52
CA PRO A 39 9.23 0.29 -9.62
C PRO A 39 8.88 1.46 -8.68
N GLU A 40 8.04 2.39 -9.13
CA GLU A 40 7.55 3.48 -8.28
C GLU A 40 6.57 2.96 -7.23
N SER A 41 5.72 2.00 -7.59
CA SER A 41 4.76 1.36 -6.70
C SER A 41 5.44 0.61 -5.57
N GLU A 42 6.49 -0.15 -5.88
CA GLU A 42 7.32 -0.84 -4.89
C GLU A 42 8.01 0.16 -3.94
N ASP A 43 8.60 1.23 -4.48
CA ASP A 43 9.26 2.28 -3.70
C ASP A 43 8.26 3.04 -2.79
N LEU A 44 7.08 3.37 -3.31
CA LEU A 44 6.02 4.00 -2.52
C LEU A 44 5.53 3.09 -1.39
N LEU A 45 5.35 1.80 -1.67
CA LEU A 45 4.92 0.82 -0.68
C LEU A 45 5.98 0.66 0.44
N GLU A 46 7.26 0.58 0.07
CA GLU A 46 8.37 0.55 1.02
C GLU A 46 8.41 1.83 1.88
N GLN A 47 8.21 3.00 1.27
CA GLN A 47 8.14 4.26 2.02
C GLN A 47 6.96 4.30 3.01
N LEU A 48 5.81 3.72 2.66
CA LEU A 48 4.65 3.62 3.54
C LEU A 48 4.92 2.67 4.72
N LEU A 49 5.61 1.55 4.47
CA LEU A 49 6.10 0.63 5.50
C LEU A 49 7.09 1.29 6.45
N LEU A 50 8.10 1.96 5.92
CA LEU A 50 9.13 2.67 6.70
C LEU A 50 8.54 3.78 7.58
N LYS A 51 7.47 4.43 7.12
CA LYS A 51 6.77 5.47 7.86
C LYS A 51 5.73 4.92 8.83
N GLY A 52 5.45 3.63 8.78
CA GLY A 52 4.49 2.95 9.65
C GLY A 52 3.04 3.29 9.35
N TYR A 53 2.70 3.63 8.10
CA TYR A 53 1.28 3.74 7.67
C TYR A 53 0.68 2.38 7.32
N VAL A 54 1.56 1.46 6.94
CA VAL A 54 1.25 0.07 6.65
C VAL A 54 2.30 -0.76 7.38
N TYR A 55 1.96 -1.96 7.83
CA TYR A 55 2.90 -2.88 8.46
C TYR A 55 2.69 -4.31 7.96
N GLU A 56 3.76 -5.08 7.95
CA GLU A 56 3.70 -6.51 7.65
C GLU A 56 3.11 -7.28 8.83
N SER A 57 2.17 -8.18 8.52
CA SER A 57 1.55 -9.12 9.43
C SER A 57 1.65 -10.53 8.85
N THR A 58 1.34 -11.54 9.67
CA THR A 58 1.39 -12.96 9.25
C THR A 58 0.53 -13.26 8.02
N THR A 59 -0.52 -12.48 7.78
CA THR A 59 -1.48 -12.68 6.67
C THR A 59 -1.31 -11.69 5.52
N GLY A 60 -0.31 -10.80 5.57
CA GLY A 60 -0.10 -9.74 4.58
C GLY A 60 0.14 -8.38 5.22
N LEU A 61 0.00 -7.33 4.44
CA LEU A 61 0.07 -5.94 4.87
C LEU A 61 -1.23 -5.51 5.56
N ARG A 62 -1.10 -4.72 6.62
CA ARG A 62 -2.25 -4.12 7.32
C ARG A 62 -2.03 -2.63 7.49
N LEU A 63 -3.13 -1.89 7.43
CA LEU A 63 -3.13 -0.45 7.68
C LEU A 63 -3.01 -0.19 9.18
N THR A 64 -2.25 0.84 9.55
CA THR A 64 -2.31 1.36 10.92
C THR A 64 -3.62 2.11 11.13
N PRO A 65 -4.30 1.89 12.28
CA PRO A 65 -5.52 2.60 12.64
C PRO A 65 -5.30 4.10 12.89
#